data_AF-N2B2U0-F1
#
_entry.id   AF-N2B2U0-F1
#
_cell.length_a   1.000
_cell.length_b   1.000
_cell.length_c   1.000
_cell.angle_alpha   90.00
_cell.angle_beta   90.00
_cell.angle_gamma   90.00
#
_symmetry.space_group_name_H-M   'P 1'
#
loop_
_entity.id
_entity.type
_entity.pdbx_description
1 polymer ?
#
loop_
_entity_poly.entity_id
_entity_poly.type
_entity_poly.pdbx_seq_one_letter_code
_entity_poly.pdbx_strand_id
1 'polypeptide(L)'
;MVEKMAAAYRKAQMGIASSLAGTTGSILDETAFYDAGYMDAQVKRVQKEISSVTKELEVNIDLKDSSEYGIKKKRELMKRRERLVFRLVFLASNSFKNLDDCVKIAEGHKYSFMKCVEGLLAYDRGQKEKAFSILEKYYKEHKSVEGHFLINKVFGMLLAERGQSGKAVSFLTYALQHKPDDVECLETLRGCYQSQGDKWKAAVINEVSALLQ
;
A
#
# COMPACT_ATOMS: atom_id res chain seq x y z
N MET A 1 -2.58 14.06 27.83
CA MET A 1 -1.29 13.34 27.97
C MET A 1 -1.05 12.40 26.78
N VAL A 2 -2.03 11.55 26.44
CA VAL A 2 -2.02 10.69 25.23
C VAL A 2 -1.84 11.47 23.92
N GLU A 3 -2.54 12.60 23.74
CA GLU A 3 -2.42 13.42 22.52
C GLU A 3 -1.03 14.04 22.34
N LYS A 4 -0.35 14.42 23.44
CA LYS A 4 1.03 14.95 23.39
C LYS A 4 2.02 13.84 23.03
N MET A 5 1.83 12.61 23.53
CA MET A 5 2.65 11.46 23.14
C MET A 5 2.41 11.08 21.68
N ALA A 6 1.16 11.05 21.21
CA ALA A 6 0.85 10.78 19.81
C ALA A 6 1.39 11.86 18.86
N ALA A 7 1.41 13.13 19.28
CA ALA A 7 2.03 14.21 18.51
C ALA A 7 3.56 14.11 18.48
N ALA A 8 4.19 13.78 19.61
CA ALA A 8 5.64 13.57 19.68
C ALA A 8 6.08 12.36 18.83
N TYR A 9 5.30 11.27 18.89
CA TYR A 9 5.51 10.07 18.11
C TYR A 9 5.38 10.32 16.61
N ARG A 10 4.32 11.00 16.17
CA ARG A 10 4.16 11.41 14.76
C ARG A 10 5.29 12.33 14.29
N LYS A 11 5.75 13.27 15.14
CA LYS A 11 6.88 14.13 14.83
C LYS A 11 8.18 13.33 14.65
N ALA A 12 8.40 12.30 15.46
CA ALA A 12 9.53 11.38 15.31
C ALA A 12 9.42 10.58 14.00
N GLN A 13 8.25 10.01 13.70
CA GLN A 13 7.98 9.29 12.44
C GLN A 13 8.20 10.17 11.19
N MET A 14 7.78 11.44 11.23
CA MET A 14 8.05 12.40 10.15
C MET A 14 9.54 12.71 10.00
N GLY A 15 10.27 12.84 11.12
CA GLY A 15 11.72 13.01 11.11
C GLY A 15 12.45 11.84 10.46
N ILE A 16 12.02 10.62 10.76
CA ILE A 16 12.51 9.37 10.18
C ILE A 16 12.25 9.33 8.66
N ALA A 17 11.02 9.60 8.23
CA ALA A 17 10.68 9.64 6.81
C ALA A 17 11.54 10.66 6.04
N SER A 18 11.80 11.83 6.66
CA SER A 18 12.64 12.87 6.05
C SER A 18 14.13 12.52 5.97
N SER A 19 14.66 11.81 6.97
CA SER A 19 16.07 11.40 7.00
C SER A 19 16.34 10.23 6.06
N LEU A 20 15.39 9.31 5.89
CA LEU A 20 15.45 8.20 4.94
C LEU A 20 15.31 8.64 3.48
N ALA A 21 14.56 9.71 3.22
CA ALA A 21 14.28 10.21 1.87
C ALA A 21 15.40 11.06 1.24
N GLY A 22 16.48 11.37 1.98
CA GLY A 22 17.61 12.15 1.45
C GLY A 22 17.18 13.52 0.90
N THR A 23 16.60 14.37 1.75
CA THR A 23 16.21 15.79 1.50
C THR A 23 15.63 16.12 0.11
N THR A 24 14.30 16.19 0.01
CA THR A 24 13.59 17.11 -0.90
C THR A 24 12.21 17.45 -0.30
N GLY A 25 11.87 18.74 -0.31
CA GLY A 25 10.73 19.35 0.40
C GLY A 25 9.34 19.07 -0.19
N SER A 26 9.05 17.85 -0.65
CA SER A 26 7.71 17.46 -1.11
C SER A 26 6.97 16.51 -0.15
N ILE A 27 7.51 16.23 1.03
CA ILE A 27 6.89 15.35 2.06
C ILE A 27 5.83 16.09 2.90
N LEU A 28 5.65 17.41 2.67
CA LEU A 28 4.80 18.26 3.52
C LEU A 28 3.31 18.26 3.19
N ASP A 29 2.88 17.65 2.08
CA ASP A 29 1.44 17.47 1.82
C ASP A 29 0.97 16.17 2.48
N GLU A 30 0.35 16.34 3.65
CA GLU A 30 -0.42 15.36 4.41
C GLU A 30 0.20 13.96 4.44
N THR A 31 1.16 13.74 5.36
CA THR A 31 1.70 12.41 5.65
C THR A 31 0.58 11.47 6.13
N ALA A 32 -0.09 10.82 5.18
CA ALA A 32 -1.03 9.75 5.43
C ALA A 32 -0.22 8.51 5.83
N PHE A 33 0.16 8.45 7.10
CA PHE A 33 0.76 7.26 7.68
C PHE A 33 -0.26 6.12 7.65
N TYR A 34 0.17 4.96 7.18
CA TYR A 34 -0.59 3.71 7.12
C TYR A 34 -0.58 3.04 8.49
N ASP A 35 -1.05 3.75 9.52
CA ASP A 35 -1.42 3.08 10.75
C ASP A 35 -2.69 2.23 10.53
N ALA A 36 -2.84 1.17 11.32
CA ALA A 36 -3.94 0.22 11.15
C ALA A 36 -5.32 0.91 11.27
N GLY A 37 -5.43 1.92 12.13
CA GLY A 37 -6.68 2.67 12.35
C GLY A 37 -7.06 3.56 11.17
N TYR A 38 -6.09 4.24 10.56
CA TYR A 38 -6.29 5.04 9.36
C TYR A 38 -6.75 4.17 8.20
N MET A 39 -6.08 3.05 7.95
CA MET A 39 -6.44 2.13 6.87
C MET A 39 -7.84 1.53 7.06
N ASP A 40 -8.18 1.10 8.28
CA ASP A 40 -9.52 0.61 8.60
C ASP A 40 -10.58 1.70 8.41
N ALA A 41 -10.29 2.95 8.79
CA ALA A 41 -11.21 4.06 8.58
C ALA A 41 -11.43 4.36 7.09
N GLN A 42 -10.37 4.32 6.27
CA GLN A 42 -10.48 4.51 4.81
C GLN A 42 -11.28 3.38 4.16
N VAL A 43 -11.00 2.13 4.52
CA VAL A 43 -11.75 0.95 4.07
C VAL A 43 -13.25 1.10 4.39
N LYS A 44 -13.59 1.45 5.63
CA LYS A 44 -14.99 1.68 6.05
C LYS A 44 -15.66 2.81 5.27
N ARG A 45 -14.95 3.92 5.01
CA ARG A 45 -15.47 5.05 4.21
C ARG A 45 -15.79 4.60 2.77
N VAL A 46 -14.88 3.88 2.13
CA VAL A 46 -15.07 3.37 0.76
C VAL A 46 -16.22 2.35 0.73
N GLN A 47 -16.31 1.44 1.71
CA GLN A 47 -17.44 0.50 1.82
C GLN A 47 -18.79 1.22 1.91
N LYS A 48 -18.90 2.27 2.74
CA LYS A 48 -20.12 3.07 2.86
C LYS A 48 -20.49 3.74 1.54
N GLU A 49 -19.49 4.26 0.82
CA GLU A 49 -19.71 4.88 -0.49
C GLU A 49 -20.17 3.87 -1.54
N ILE A 50 -19.58 2.68 -1.58
CA ILE A 50 -20.03 1.57 -2.45
C ILE A 50 -21.48 1.23 -2.16
N SER A 51 -21.87 1.09 -0.88
CA SER A 51 -23.26 0.82 -0.51
C SER A 51 -24.21 1.92 -0.97
N SER A 52 -23.82 3.19 -0.85
CA SER A 52 -24.63 4.32 -1.31
C SER A 52 -24.82 4.32 -2.83
N VAL A 53 -23.73 4.14 -3.59
CA VAL A 53 -23.76 4.12 -5.05
C VAL A 53 -24.53 2.92 -5.58
N THR A 54 -24.42 1.77 -4.90
CA THR A 54 -25.15 0.55 -5.27
C THR A 54 -26.66 0.75 -5.10
N LYS A 55 -27.11 1.30 -3.97
CA LYS A 55 -28.52 1.65 -3.76
C LYS A 55 -29.03 2.65 -4.80
N GLU A 56 -28.25 3.67 -5.12
CA GLU A 56 -28.62 4.65 -6.15
C GLU A 56 -28.74 4.00 -7.53
N LEU A 57 -27.84 3.06 -7.86
CA LEU A 57 -27.88 2.32 -9.11
C LEU A 57 -29.11 1.40 -9.19
N GLU A 58 -29.44 0.69 -8.12
CA GLU A 58 -30.64 -0.16 -8.03
C GLU A 58 -31.91 0.68 -8.30
N VAL A 59 -32.07 1.82 -7.62
CA VAL A 59 -33.18 2.74 -7.85
C VAL A 59 -33.25 3.19 -9.32
N ASN A 60 -32.11 3.54 -9.92
CA ASN A 60 -32.07 3.98 -11.33
C ASN A 60 -32.35 2.86 -12.34
N ILE A 61 -32.10 1.59 -11.97
CA ILE A 61 -32.47 0.42 -12.77
C ILE A 61 -33.98 0.20 -12.67
N ASP A 62 -34.54 0.27 -11.46
CA ASP A 62 -35.97 0.04 -11.19
C ASP A 62 -36.87 1.10 -11.85
N LEU A 63 -36.40 2.34 -11.92
CA LEU A 63 -37.10 3.43 -12.62
C LEU A 63 -37.25 3.16 -14.14
N LYS A 64 -36.48 2.21 -14.70
CA LYS A 64 -36.48 1.85 -16.13
C LYS A 64 -36.40 3.06 -17.07
N ASP A 65 -35.76 4.13 -16.62
CA ASP A 65 -35.59 5.34 -17.43
C ASP A 65 -34.67 5.03 -18.63
N SER A 66 -35.29 4.99 -19.81
CA SER A 66 -34.66 4.77 -21.11
C SER A 66 -34.29 6.08 -21.81
N SER A 67 -34.48 7.23 -21.17
CA SER A 67 -33.99 8.50 -21.68
C SER A 67 -32.46 8.50 -21.77
N GLU A 68 -31.93 9.39 -22.60
CA GLU A 68 -30.48 9.60 -22.71
C GLU A 68 -29.86 9.93 -21.34
N TYR A 69 -30.57 10.72 -20.53
CA TYR A 69 -30.17 11.05 -19.16
C TYR A 69 -30.10 9.81 -18.28
N GLY A 70 -31.16 8.99 -18.24
CA GLY A 70 -31.21 7.77 -17.43
C GLY A 70 -30.11 6.76 -17.80
N ILE A 71 -29.86 6.57 -19.11
CA ILE A 71 -28.78 5.71 -19.60
C ILE A 71 -27.41 6.25 -19.18
N LYS A 72 -27.18 7.56 -19.32
CA LYS A 72 -25.92 8.21 -18.93
C LYS A 72 -25.68 8.09 -17.42
N LYS A 73 -26.69 8.37 -16.60
CA LYS A 73 -26.63 8.29 -15.13
C LYS A 73 -26.28 6.88 -14.65
N LYS A 74 -26.95 5.85 -15.17
CA LYS A 74 -26.62 4.43 -14.87
C LYS A 74 -25.17 4.10 -15.21
N ARG A 75 -24.69 4.54 -16.38
CA ARG A 75 -23.30 4.32 -16.80
C ARG A 75 -22.30 5.01 -15.87
N GLU A 76 -22.59 6.23 -15.42
CA GLU A 76 -21.75 6.96 -14.46
C GLU A 76 -21.70 6.27 -13.10
N LEU A 77 -22.85 5.82 -12.59
CA LEU A 77 -22.94 5.07 -11.33
C LEU A 77 -22.17 3.75 -11.39
N MET A 78 -22.32 2.98 -12.48
CA MET A 78 -21.54 1.76 -12.70
C MET A 78 -20.02 2.04 -12.71
N LYS A 79 -19.58 3.07 -13.45
CA LYS A 79 -18.16 3.48 -13.48
C LYS A 79 -17.66 3.94 -12.11
N ARG A 80 -18.48 4.67 -11.35
CA ARG A 80 -18.12 5.10 -10.00
C ARG A 80 -17.98 3.90 -9.06
N ARG A 81 -18.94 2.96 -9.09
CA ARG A 81 -18.87 1.72 -8.31
C ARG A 81 -17.61 0.95 -8.63
N GLU A 82 -17.28 0.79 -9.91
CA GLU A 82 -16.07 0.09 -10.37
C GLU A 82 -14.79 0.70 -9.78
N ARG A 83 -14.65 2.03 -9.82
CA ARG A 83 -13.48 2.73 -9.23
C ARG A 83 -13.40 2.54 -7.72
N LEU A 84 -14.55 2.54 -7.03
CA LEU A 84 -14.59 2.34 -5.59
C LEU A 84 -14.24 0.91 -5.18
N VAL A 85 -14.71 -0.09 -5.94
CA VAL A 85 -14.34 -1.50 -5.73
C VAL A 85 -12.83 -1.69 -5.90
N PHE A 86 -12.25 -1.16 -6.98
CA PHE A 86 -10.80 -1.17 -7.15
C PHE A 86 -10.07 -0.50 -5.98
N ARG A 87 -10.52 0.68 -5.55
CA ARG A 87 -9.93 1.41 -4.41
C ARG A 87 -10.02 0.59 -3.11
N LEU A 88 -11.14 -0.09 -2.89
CA LEU A 88 -11.32 -0.97 -1.73
C LEU A 88 -10.30 -2.11 -1.75
N VAL A 89 -10.17 -2.80 -2.89
CA VAL A 89 -9.20 -3.89 -3.07
C VAL A 89 -7.78 -3.39 -2.81
N PHE A 90 -7.41 -2.25 -3.41
CA PHE A 90 -6.07 -1.65 -3.27
C PHE A 90 -5.74 -1.27 -1.82
N LEU A 91 -6.69 -0.68 -1.09
CA LEU A 91 -6.47 -0.32 0.32
C LEU A 91 -6.41 -1.57 1.20
N ALA A 92 -7.37 -2.49 1.03
CA ALA A 92 -7.47 -3.69 1.84
C ALA A 92 -6.27 -4.63 1.65
N SER A 93 -5.67 -4.68 0.45
CA SER A 93 -4.49 -5.50 0.16
C SER A 93 -3.20 -5.03 0.83
N ASN A 94 -3.21 -3.93 1.59
CA ASN A 94 -2.11 -3.55 2.48
C ASN A 94 -2.03 -4.38 3.77
N SER A 95 -2.84 -5.45 3.88
CA SER A 95 -2.81 -6.42 4.98
C SER A 95 -2.91 -7.84 4.42
N PHE A 96 -1.98 -8.72 4.82
CA PHE A 96 -2.02 -10.14 4.44
C PHE A 96 -3.34 -10.81 4.82
N LYS A 97 -3.92 -10.43 5.97
CA LYS A 97 -5.19 -10.99 6.48
C LYS A 97 -6.39 -10.75 5.55
N ASN A 98 -6.31 -9.75 4.67
CA ASN A 98 -7.42 -9.35 3.81
C ASN A 98 -7.28 -9.88 2.38
N LEU A 99 -6.17 -10.55 2.02
CA LEU A 99 -5.87 -10.86 0.62
C LEU A 99 -6.88 -11.82 0.00
N ASP A 100 -7.34 -12.83 0.73
CA ASP A 100 -8.36 -13.76 0.23
C ASP A 100 -9.69 -13.03 -0.03
N ASP A 101 -10.06 -12.06 0.81
CA ASP A 101 -11.25 -11.25 0.59
C ASP A 101 -11.09 -10.29 -0.59
N CYS A 102 -9.89 -9.73 -0.80
CA CYS A 102 -9.58 -8.96 -2.00
C CYS A 102 -9.79 -9.77 -3.28
N VAL A 103 -9.44 -11.06 -3.29
CA VAL A 103 -9.67 -11.96 -4.43
C VAL A 103 -11.17 -12.13 -4.68
N LYS A 104 -11.97 -12.38 -3.64
CA LYS A 104 -13.44 -12.51 -3.76
C LYS A 104 -14.09 -11.22 -4.25
N ILE A 105 -13.69 -10.07 -3.71
CA ILE A 105 -14.23 -8.76 -4.09
C ILE A 105 -13.91 -8.43 -5.55
N ALA A 106 -12.72 -8.81 -6.03
CA ALA A 106 -12.31 -8.60 -7.41
C ALA A 106 -12.82 -9.66 -8.39
N GLU A 107 -13.61 -10.64 -7.94
CA GLU A 107 -14.16 -11.67 -8.81
C GLU A 107 -15.03 -11.05 -9.93
N GLY A 108 -14.81 -11.47 -11.17
CA GLY A 108 -15.46 -10.89 -12.34
C GLY A 108 -14.87 -9.55 -12.80
N HIS A 109 -13.96 -8.94 -12.05
CA HIS A 109 -13.24 -7.73 -12.43
C HIS A 109 -11.90 -8.05 -13.10
N LYS A 110 -11.49 -7.21 -14.06
CA LYS A 110 -10.24 -7.37 -14.80
C LYS A 110 -9.21 -6.32 -14.39
N TYR A 111 -8.76 -6.38 -13.14
CA TYR A 111 -7.70 -5.49 -12.66
C TYR A 111 -6.32 -6.14 -12.85
N SER A 112 -5.43 -5.49 -13.59
CA SER A 112 -4.03 -5.93 -13.70
C SER A 112 -3.36 -6.02 -12.32
N PHE A 113 -3.73 -5.10 -11.42
CA PHE A 113 -3.29 -5.05 -10.03
C PHE A 113 -3.50 -6.36 -9.25
N MET A 114 -4.45 -7.23 -9.64
CA MET A 114 -4.62 -8.52 -8.98
C MET A 114 -3.39 -9.42 -9.10
N LYS A 115 -2.49 -9.17 -10.04
CA LYS A 115 -1.18 -9.82 -10.08
C LYS A 115 -0.31 -9.47 -8.87
N CYS A 116 -0.39 -8.26 -8.35
CA CYS A 116 0.26 -7.92 -7.10
C CYS A 116 -0.33 -8.69 -5.91
N VAL A 117 -1.67 -8.80 -5.84
CA VAL A 117 -2.35 -9.59 -4.80
C VAL A 117 -1.95 -11.06 -4.89
N GLU A 118 -1.85 -11.62 -6.10
CA GLU A 118 -1.34 -12.97 -6.33
C GLU A 118 0.11 -13.15 -5.84
N GLY A 119 0.98 -12.17 -6.11
CA GLY A 119 2.36 -12.15 -5.63
C GLY A 119 2.46 -12.08 -4.10
N LEU A 120 1.62 -11.26 -3.46
CA LEU A 120 1.53 -11.17 -2.00
C LEU A 120 1.05 -12.48 -1.37
N LEU A 121 0.02 -13.12 -1.93
CA LEU A 121 -0.46 -14.43 -1.48
C LEU A 121 0.62 -15.52 -1.63
N ALA A 122 1.38 -15.50 -2.73
CA ALA A 122 2.50 -16.42 -2.91
C ALA A 122 3.57 -16.21 -1.83
N TYR A 123 3.88 -14.95 -1.51
CA TYR A 123 4.83 -14.61 -0.45
C TYR A 123 4.36 -15.09 0.93
N ASP A 124 3.10 -14.82 1.29
CA ASP A 124 2.48 -15.22 2.56
C ASP A 124 2.49 -16.75 2.76
N ARG A 125 2.41 -17.51 1.64
CA ARG A 125 2.50 -18.97 1.62
C ARG A 125 3.95 -19.50 1.58
N GLY A 126 4.95 -18.64 1.73
CA GLY A 126 6.37 -18.99 1.68
C GLY A 126 6.92 -19.27 0.28
N GLN A 127 6.14 -19.06 -0.79
CA GLN A 127 6.54 -19.31 -2.18
C GLN A 127 7.31 -18.11 -2.76
N LYS A 128 8.44 -17.77 -2.14
CA LYS A 128 9.20 -16.53 -2.42
C LYS A 128 9.64 -16.38 -3.88
N GLU A 129 10.10 -17.45 -4.52
CA GLU A 129 10.51 -17.44 -5.93
C GLU A 129 9.34 -17.09 -6.87
N LYS A 130 8.18 -17.69 -6.61
CA LYS A 130 6.95 -17.41 -7.34
C LYS A 130 6.49 -15.97 -7.12
N ALA A 131 6.49 -15.52 -5.86
CA ALA A 131 6.14 -14.16 -5.50
C ALA A 131 7.02 -13.14 -6.25
N PHE A 132 8.35 -13.34 -6.24
CA PHE A 132 9.26 -12.47 -6.96
C PHE A 132 8.98 -12.47 -8.46
N SER A 133 8.82 -13.63 -9.09
CA SER A 133 8.57 -13.71 -10.54
C SER A 133 7.32 -12.93 -10.95
N ILE A 134 6.24 -13.05 -10.17
CA ILE A 134 4.98 -12.33 -10.41
C ILE A 134 5.17 -10.82 -10.23
N LEU A 135 5.74 -10.40 -9.11
CA LEU A 135 5.91 -8.98 -8.78
C LEU A 135 6.91 -8.29 -9.71
N GLU A 136 8.03 -8.94 -10.04
CA GLU A 136 9.02 -8.41 -10.96
C GLU A 136 8.41 -8.20 -12.36
N LYS A 137 7.62 -9.16 -12.85
CA LYS A 137 6.89 -8.99 -14.11
C LYS A 137 5.94 -7.80 -14.05
N TYR A 138 5.18 -7.66 -12.96
CA TYR A 138 4.28 -6.53 -12.78
C TYR A 138 5.03 -5.19 -12.80
N TYR A 139 6.13 -5.06 -12.06
CA TYR A 139 6.92 -3.83 -12.05
C TYR A 139 7.60 -3.54 -13.40
N LYS A 140 7.97 -4.56 -14.18
CA LYS A 140 8.46 -4.38 -15.56
C LYS A 140 7.38 -3.79 -16.48
N GLU A 141 6.14 -4.22 -16.34
CA GLU A 141 5.01 -3.78 -17.18
C GLU A 141 4.45 -2.42 -16.74
N HIS A 142 4.31 -2.20 -15.43
CA HIS A 142 3.60 -1.05 -14.86
C HIS A 142 4.49 0.00 -14.19
N LYS A 143 5.79 -0.28 -14.04
CA LYS A 143 6.84 0.60 -13.47
C LYS A 143 6.74 0.91 -11.98
N SER A 144 5.54 1.14 -11.45
CA SER A 144 5.34 1.48 -10.04
C SER A 144 4.01 0.95 -9.49
N VAL A 145 3.94 0.84 -8.16
CA VAL A 145 2.71 0.67 -7.40
C VAL A 145 2.70 1.75 -6.33
N GLU A 146 2.37 2.97 -6.76
CA GLU A 146 2.39 4.15 -5.90
C GLU A 146 1.36 4.05 -4.78
N GLY A 147 1.74 4.44 -3.57
CA GLY A 147 0.87 4.46 -2.40
C GLY A 147 0.60 3.09 -1.79
N HIS A 148 1.23 2.00 -2.25
CA HIS A 148 0.98 0.67 -1.68
C HIS A 148 2.14 0.20 -0.81
N PHE A 149 2.02 0.37 0.50
CA PHE A 149 3.02 -0.08 1.48
C PHE A 149 3.41 -1.55 1.30
N LEU A 150 2.44 -2.48 1.35
CA LEU A 150 2.78 -3.91 1.53
C LEU A 150 3.51 -4.51 0.32
N ILE A 151 3.11 -4.17 -0.91
CA ILE A 151 3.76 -4.66 -2.13
C ILE A 151 5.20 -4.14 -2.23
N ASN A 152 5.42 -2.85 -1.96
CA ASN A 152 6.76 -2.28 -2.01
C ASN A 152 7.65 -2.88 -0.91
N LYS A 153 7.12 -3.11 0.30
CA LYS A 153 7.81 -3.85 1.38
C LYS A 153 8.22 -5.25 0.90
N VAL A 154 7.26 -6.06 0.47
CA VAL A 154 7.50 -7.45 0.07
C VAL A 154 8.49 -7.55 -1.10
N PHE A 155 8.33 -6.71 -2.11
CA PHE A 155 9.23 -6.71 -3.26
C PHE A 155 10.65 -6.27 -2.88
N GLY A 156 10.77 -5.23 -2.03
CA GLY A 156 12.05 -4.79 -1.48
C GLY A 156 12.76 -5.89 -0.69
N MET A 157 12.03 -6.62 0.16
CA MET A 157 12.58 -7.76 0.91
C MET A 157 13.05 -8.89 -0.01
N LEU A 158 12.25 -9.26 -1.01
CA LEU A 158 12.62 -10.29 -1.97
C LEU A 158 13.87 -9.90 -2.80
N LEU A 159 14.03 -8.61 -3.12
CA LEU A 159 15.25 -8.10 -3.77
C LEU A 159 16.46 -8.20 -2.84
N ALA A 160 16.31 -7.87 -1.55
CA ALA A 160 17.37 -7.95 -0.55
C ALA A 160 17.87 -9.39 -0.38
N GLU A 161 16.96 -10.35 -0.25
CA GLU A 161 17.28 -11.78 -0.15
C GLU A 161 18.05 -12.32 -1.36
N ARG A 162 17.87 -11.71 -2.53
CA ARG A 162 18.57 -12.04 -3.78
C ARG A 162 19.88 -11.27 -3.97
N GLY A 163 20.35 -10.55 -2.94
CA GLY A 163 21.56 -9.73 -3.00
C GLY A 163 21.41 -8.45 -3.83
N GLN A 164 20.22 -8.12 -4.33
CA GLN A 164 19.96 -6.89 -5.10
C GLN A 164 19.75 -5.69 -4.18
N SER A 165 20.67 -5.49 -3.22
CA SER A 165 20.56 -4.52 -2.13
C SER A 165 20.31 -3.09 -2.63
N GLY A 166 20.97 -2.68 -3.73
CA GLY A 166 20.79 -1.34 -4.29
C GLY A 166 19.36 -1.07 -4.76
N LYS A 167 18.68 -2.05 -5.37
CA LYS A 167 17.27 -1.91 -5.75
C LYS A 167 16.35 -2.03 -4.54
N ALA A 168 16.67 -2.94 -3.62
CA ALA A 168 15.89 -3.17 -2.42
C ALA A 168 15.72 -1.88 -1.60
N VAL A 169 16.80 -1.10 -1.43
CA VAL A 169 16.77 0.19 -0.71
C VAL A 169 15.65 1.09 -1.22
N SER A 170 15.51 1.28 -2.54
CA SER A 170 14.48 2.17 -3.09
C SER A 170 13.06 1.75 -2.71
N PHE A 171 12.76 0.45 -2.79
CA PHE A 171 11.43 -0.09 -2.46
C PHE A 171 11.15 -0.07 -0.95
N LEU A 172 12.14 -0.42 -0.13
CA LEU A 172 12.03 -0.43 1.33
C LEU A 172 11.89 1.00 1.89
N THR A 173 12.68 1.95 1.39
CA THR A 173 12.56 3.37 1.75
C THR A 173 11.18 3.91 1.37
N TYR A 174 10.66 3.57 0.18
CA TYR A 174 9.32 3.99 -0.24
C TYR A 174 8.23 3.40 0.67
N ALA A 175 8.33 2.11 1.04
CA ALA A 175 7.41 1.51 1.99
C ALA A 175 7.44 2.22 3.37
N LEU A 176 8.63 2.57 3.87
CA LEU A 176 8.79 3.27 5.15
C LEU A 176 8.25 4.71 5.13
N GLN A 177 8.07 5.35 3.98
CA GLN A 177 7.35 6.63 3.91
C GLN A 177 5.89 6.50 4.36
N HIS A 178 5.29 5.31 4.15
CA HIS A 178 3.92 5.01 4.53
C HIS A 178 3.82 4.41 5.92
N LYS A 179 4.74 3.53 6.30
CA LYS A 179 4.76 2.90 7.62
C LYS A 179 6.18 2.96 8.22
N PRO A 180 6.57 4.11 8.81
CA PRO A 180 7.95 4.35 9.27
C PRO A 180 8.40 3.46 10.43
N ASP A 181 7.45 2.85 11.13
CA ASP A 181 7.65 1.99 12.29
C ASP A 181 7.63 0.49 11.96
N ASP A 182 7.61 0.11 10.67
CA ASP A 182 7.65 -1.30 10.28
C ASP A 182 9.06 -1.89 10.54
N VAL A 183 9.17 -2.59 11.67
CA VAL A 183 10.42 -3.19 12.17
C VAL A 183 11.08 -4.09 11.13
N GLU A 184 10.31 -4.95 10.47
CA GLU A 184 10.85 -5.89 9.48
C GLU A 184 11.44 -5.15 8.26
N CYS A 185 10.78 -4.08 7.80
CA CYS A 185 11.30 -3.24 6.72
C CYS A 185 12.56 -2.47 7.15
N LEU A 186 12.60 -1.90 8.36
CA LEU A 186 13.77 -1.23 8.92
C LEU A 186 14.97 -2.19 9.03
N GLU A 187 14.77 -3.38 9.59
CA GLU A 187 15.82 -4.38 9.76
C GLU A 187 16.38 -4.85 8.41
N THR A 188 15.49 -5.10 7.43
CA THR A 188 15.91 -5.46 6.06
C THR A 188 16.70 -4.32 5.41
N LEU A 189 16.23 -3.08 5.54
CA LEU A 189 16.89 -1.90 4.98
C LEU A 189 18.27 -1.69 5.61
N ARG A 190 18.41 -1.88 6.92
CA ARG A 190 19.70 -1.86 7.61
C ARG A 190 20.66 -2.88 7.02
N GLY A 191 20.20 -4.11 6.81
CA GLY A 191 20.99 -5.18 6.18
C GLY A 191 21.45 -4.78 4.77
N CYS A 192 20.59 -4.14 3.98
CA CYS A 192 20.94 -3.63 2.65
C CYS A 192 21.99 -2.50 2.69
N TYR A 193 21.98 -1.62 3.69
CA TYR A 193 23.02 -0.59 3.84
C TYR A 193 24.35 -1.19 4.30
N GLN A 194 24.32 -2.15 5.23
CA GLN A 194 25.52 -2.85 5.69
C GLN A 194 26.21 -3.60 4.55
N SER A 195 25.45 -4.31 3.70
CA SER A 195 26.00 -5.03 2.54
C SER A 195 26.60 -4.11 1.48
N GLN A 196 26.14 -2.85 1.41
CA GLN A 196 26.69 -1.80 0.54
C GLN A 196 27.84 -1.01 1.18
N GLY A 197 28.17 -1.27 2.45
CA GLY A 197 29.19 -0.53 3.19
C GLY A 197 28.76 0.86 3.68
N ASP A 198 27.47 1.22 3.57
CA ASP A 198 26.92 2.50 4.03
C ASP A 198 26.65 2.47 5.54
N LYS A 199 27.74 2.49 6.32
CA LYS A 199 27.70 2.37 7.79
C LYS A 199 26.93 3.50 8.45
N TRP A 200 26.95 4.69 7.86
CA TRP A 200 26.23 5.85 8.38
C TRP A 200 24.72 5.63 8.33
N LYS A 201 24.17 5.27 7.17
CA LYS A 201 22.72 5.02 7.07
C LYS A 201 22.28 3.82 7.91
N ALA A 202 23.11 2.78 8.00
CA ALA A 202 22.82 1.66 8.90
C ALA A 202 22.75 2.08 10.37
N ALA A 203 23.62 3.00 10.82
CA ALA A 203 23.59 3.56 12.16
C ALA A 203 22.31 4.39 12.41
N VAL A 204 21.91 5.21 11.44
CA VAL A 204 20.63 5.94 11.50
C VAL A 204 19.46 4.98 11.70
N ILE A 205 19.40 3.86 10.96
CA ILE A 205 18.34 2.86 11.17
C ILE A 205 18.36 2.30 12.60
N ASN A 206 19.54 2.02 13.18
CA ASN A 206 19.63 1.50 14.55
C ASN A 206 19.10 2.50 15.58
N GLU A 207 19.42 3.79 15.43
CA GLU A 207 18.89 4.85 16.29
C GLU A 207 17.36 4.91 16.20
N VAL A 208 16.82 4.80 14.99
CA VAL A 208 15.37 4.76 14.76
C VAL A 208 14.73 3.54 15.41
N SER A 209 15.29 2.34 15.19
CA SER A 209 14.77 1.10 15.78
C SER A 209 14.80 1.14 17.31
N ALA A 210 15.80 1.78 17.92
CA ALA A 210 15.89 1.93 19.37
C ALA A 210 14.80 2.84 19.96
N LEU A 211 14.25 3.78 19.19
CA LEU A 211 13.15 4.66 19.62
C LEU A 211 11.77 3.97 19.56
N LEU A 212 11.68 2.81 18.91
CA LEU A 212 10.42 2.05 18.77
C LEU A 212 10.25 0.95 19.84
N GLN A 213 11.28 0.71 20.66
CA GLN A 213 11.29 -0.25 21.77
C GLN A 213 10.83 0.40 23.07
#